data_AF-A0A2P2Q6I8-F1
#
_entry.id   AF-A0A2P2Q6I8-F1
#
_cell.length_a   1.000
_cell.length_b   1.000
_cell.length_c   1.000
_cell.angle_alpha   90.00
_cell.angle_beta   90.00
_cell.angle_gamma   90.00
#
_symmetry.space_group_name_H-M   'P 1'
#
loop_
_entity.id
_entity.type
_entity.pdbx_description
1 polymer ?
#
loop_
_entity_poly.entity_id
_entity_poly.type
_entity_poly.pdbx_seq_one_letter_code
_entity_poly.pdbx_strand_id
1 'polypeptide(L)'
;MSNGAHLLPANYVLCVDASRQFAESRVGHVERSVCALDLMADSVDCLIRWFNEAQEAMGEEEATKLSQDIGDMWLRLVQGLCNTCLDPREEVRNHSLLSLQKCLIVVDGIKFPHSLWLQCCDLVIFTMLDNLLEIAQGRSQKEYKNMEGTLVMAIKLLSRLFLQLLNELGKLTTFSKLWLEVLARMEKYMKVKVRGKKSDKLQEIIPELLKNILLVMKTRGVLVQGSAVSNSLWEPTWVHANNIAPSLQSVVFPAQELEQSEHEKGETASVPSSKSVASEGIGTGS
;
A
#
# COMPACT_ATOMS: atom_id res chain seq x y z
N MET A 1 -27.73 5.90 -10.95
CA MET A 1 -26.60 6.17 -10.02
C MET A 1 -26.36 7.66 -9.82
N SER A 2 -26.74 8.54 -10.76
CA SER A 2 -26.65 9.99 -10.56
C SER A 2 -27.33 10.41 -9.25
N ASN A 3 -26.60 11.17 -8.42
CA ASN A 3 -27.01 11.66 -7.10
C ASN A 3 -27.31 10.58 -6.03
N GLY A 4 -26.97 9.30 -6.27
CA GLY A 4 -27.12 8.23 -5.26
C GLY A 4 -28.54 7.87 -4.83
N ALA A 5 -29.57 8.64 -5.24
CA ALA A 5 -30.94 8.55 -4.72
C ALA A 5 -31.67 7.23 -4.98
N HIS A 6 -31.19 6.42 -5.93
CA HIS A 6 -31.79 5.12 -6.29
C HIS A 6 -30.89 3.92 -5.91
N LEU A 7 -29.73 4.18 -5.29
CA LEU A 7 -28.89 3.13 -4.76
C LEU A 7 -29.48 2.65 -3.44
N LEU A 8 -29.53 1.33 -3.28
CA LEU A 8 -29.93 0.63 -2.07
C LEU A 8 -28.87 -0.45 -1.80
N PRO A 9 -28.63 -0.84 -0.54
CA PRO A 9 -27.71 -1.95 -0.24
C PRO A 9 -28.00 -3.21 -1.06
N ALA A 10 -29.30 -3.52 -1.28
CA ALA A 10 -29.74 -4.69 -2.03
C ALA A 10 -29.43 -4.66 -3.55
N ASN A 11 -29.29 -3.48 -4.16
CA ASN A 11 -29.03 -3.35 -5.61
C ASN A 11 -27.62 -2.81 -5.93
N TYR A 12 -26.84 -2.47 -4.90
CA TYR A 12 -25.58 -1.75 -5.04
C TYR A 12 -24.61 -2.45 -5.99
N VAL A 13 -24.34 -3.73 -5.73
CA VAL A 13 -23.38 -4.53 -6.53
C VAL A 13 -23.80 -4.58 -8.00
N LEU A 14 -25.09 -4.81 -8.27
CA LEU A 14 -25.61 -4.85 -9.65
C LEU A 14 -25.45 -3.49 -10.35
N CYS A 15 -25.69 -2.39 -9.65
CA CYS A 15 -25.50 -1.05 -10.21
C CYS A 15 -24.03 -0.76 -10.52
N VAL A 16 -23.12 -1.11 -9.61
CA VAL A 16 -21.67 -0.97 -9.82
C VAL A 16 -21.21 -1.81 -11.01
N ASP A 17 -21.64 -3.08 -11.11
CA ASP A 17 -21.31 -3.97 -12.23
C ASP A 17 -21.86 -3.45 -13.56
N ALA A 18 -23.09 -2.93 -13.57
CA ALA A 18 -23.67 -2.32 -14.76
C ALA A 18 -22.88 -1.07 -15.20
N SER A 19 -22.52 -0.20 -14.26
CA SER A 19 -21.72 1.00 -14.56
C SER A 19 -20.33 0.62 -15.08
N ARG A 20 -19.70 -0.40 -14.49
CA ARG A 20 -18.44 -0.96 -14.98
C ARG A 20 -18.54 -1.43 -16.42
N GLN A 21 -19.60 -2.17 -16.78
CA GLN A 21 -19.81 -2.61 -18.17
C GLN A 21 -19.96 -1.43 -19.14
N PHE A 22 -20.58 -0.32 -18.71
CA PHE A 22 -20.61 0.90 -19.52
C PHE A 22 -19.23 1.57 -19.63
N ALA A 23 -18.43 1.55 -18.57
CA ALA A 23 -17.05 2.05 -18.61
C ALA A 23 -16.19 1.25 -19.60
N GLU A 24 -16.24 -0.08 -19.54
CA GLU A 24 -15.48 -1.00 -20.40
C GLU A 24 -15.98 -1.04 -21.85
N SER A 25 -17.23 -0.61 -22.10
CA SER A 25 -17.82 -0.63 -23.43
C SER A 25 -17.01 0.24 -24.40
N ARG A 26 -16.68 -0.36 -25.54
CA ARG A 26 -16.13 0.36 -26.70
C ARG A 26 -17.23 1.02 -27.55
N VAL A 27 -18.50 0.83 -27.18
CA VAL A 27 -19.65 1.41 -27.88
C VAL A 27 -20.01 2.74 -27.22
N GLY A 28 -19.67 3.83 -27.91
CA GLY A 28 -19.88 5.20 -27.46
C GLY A 28 -18.57 5.97 -27.31
N HIS A 29 -18.68 7.23 -26.89
CA HIS A 29 -17.51 8.09 -26.69
C HIS A 29 -16.85 7.88 -25.33
N VAL A 30 -15.58 8.27 -25.21
CA VAL A 30 -14.76 8.16 -23.98
C VAL A 30 -15.44 8.84 -22.79
N GLU A 31 -16.12 9.96 -23.03
CA GLU A 31 -16.84 10.74 -22.03
C GLU A 31 -17.93 9.91 -21.33
N ARG A 32 -18.57 8.99 -22.06
CA ARG A 32 -19.54 8.06 -21.47
C ARG A 32 -18.86 7.11 -20.49
N SER A 33 -17.71 6.56 -20.87
CA SER A 33 -16.94 5.66 -20.01
C SER A 33 -16.45 6.39 -18.76
N VAL A 34 -15.95 7.61 -18.91
CA VAL A 34 -15.55 8.49 -17.81
C VAL A 34 -16.73 8.77 -16.88
N CYS A 35 -17.89 9.15 -17.43
CA CYS A 35 -19.10 9.37 -16.64
C CYS A 35 -19.52 8.12 -15.86
N ALA A 36 -19.42 6.93 -16.46
CA ALA A 36 -19.71 5.67 -15.78
C ALA A 36 -18.73 5.37 -14.64
N LEU A 37 -17.45 5.73 -14.79
CA LEU A 37 -16.44 5.63 -13.74
C LEU A 37 -16.70 6.63 -12.60
N ASP A 38 -17.15 7.85 -12.92
CA ASP A 38 -17.57 8.83 -11.90
C ASP A 38 -18.74 8.30 -11.09
N LEU A 39 -19.75 7.72 -11.76
CA LEU A 39 -20.89 7.10 -11.08
C LEU A 39 -20.47 5.96 -10.14
N MET A 40 -19.49 5.14 -10.54
CA MET A 40 -18.90 4.12 -9.66
C MET A 40 -18.16 4.76 -8.48
N ALA A 41 -17.30 5.74 -8.75
CA ALA A 41 -16.48 6.35 -7.71
C ALA A 41 -17.32 7.09 -6.67
N ASP A 42 -18.36 7.81 -7.12
CA ASP A 42 -19.29 8.56 -6.28
C ASP A 42 -20.22 7.65 -5.47
N SER A 43 -20.42 6.39 -5.88
CA SER A 43 -21.23 5.46 -5.09
C SER A 43 -20.60 5.10 -3.75
N VAL A 44 -19.30 5.37 -3.55
CA VAL A 44 -18.63 5.22 -2.25
C VAL A 44 -19.28 6.09 -1.17
N ASP A 45 -19.83 7.25 -1.53
CA ASP A 45 -20.49 8.15 -0.58
C ASP A 45 -21.78 7.53 -0.01
N CYS A 46 -22.44 6.66 -0.79
CA CYS A 46 -23.57 5.88 -0.30
C CYS A 46 -23.12 4.83 0.73
N LEU A 47 -21.97 4.16 0.50
CA LEU A 47 -21.42 3.20 1.45
C LEU A 47 -21.05 3.85 2.78
N ILE A 48 -20.41 5.02 2.73
CA ILE A 48 -20.05 5.80 3.93
C ILE A 48 -21.31 6.21 4.69
N ARG A 49 -22.31 6.73 3.99
CA ARG A 49 -23.57 7.12 4.61
C ARG A 49 -24.28 5.94 5.27
N TRP A 50 -24.43 4.81 4.58
CA TRP A 50 -25.07 3.62 5.14
C TRP A 50 -24.28 3.04 6.33
N PHE A 51 -22.95 3.13 6.30
CA PHE A 51 -22.13 2.71 7.43
C PHE A 51 -22.43 3.56 8.67
N ASN A 52 -22.46 4.89 8.53
CA ASN A 52 -22.75 5.78 9.64
C ASN A 52 -24.18 5.59 10.16
N GLU A 53 -25.18 5.49 9.27
CA GLU A 53 -26.57 5.20 9.63
C GLU A 53 -26.70 3.88 10.41
N ALA A 54 -25.93 2.85 10.04
CA ALA A 54 -25.91 1.57 10.74
C ALA A 54 -25.37 1.68 12.17
N GLN A 55 -24.33 2.50 12.37
CA GLN A 55 -23.72 2.72 13.68
C GLN A 55 -24.62 3.53 14.63
N GLU A 56 -25.50 4.37 14.09
CA GLU A 56 -26.38 5.23 14.89
C GLU A 56 -27.75 4.62 15.19
N ALA A 57 -28.32 3.81 14.28
CA ALA A 57 -29.73 3.46 14.31
C ALA A 57 -30.05 1.98 14.63
N MET A 58 -29.06 1.07 14.66
CA MET A 58 -29.29 -0.37 14.73
C MET A 58 -28.76 -1.02 16.01
N GLY A 59 -29.28 -2.20 16.35
CA GLY A 59 -28.70 -3.05 17.40
C GLY A 59 -27.32 -3.59 17.00
N GLU A 60 -26.47 -3.89 17.98
CA GLU A 60 -25.05 -4.24 17.79
C GLU A 60 -24.82 -5.39 16.78
N GLU A 61 -25.68 -6.40 16.77
CA GLU A 61 -25.59 -7.54 15.86
C GLU A 61 -25.95 -7.18 14.40
N GLU A 62 -26.99 -6.38 14.20
CA GLU A 62 -27.44 -5.93 12.87
C GLU A 62 -26.45 -4.92 12.27
N ALA A 63 -25.93 -4.01 13.10
CA ALA A 63 -24.88 -3.06 12.72
C ALA A 63 -23.59 -3.76 12.28
N THR A 64 -23.21 -4.84 12.98
CA THR A 64 -22.02 -5.65 12.65
C THR A 64 -22.19 -6.34 11.30
N LYS A 65 -23.35 -6.96 11.06
CA LYS A 65 -23.63 -7.64 9.79
C LYS A 65 -23.63 -6.64 8.63
N LEU A 66 -24.31 -5.50 8.78
CA LEU A 66 -24.37 -4.49 7.73
C LEU A 66 -22.99 -3.88 7.46
N SER A 67 -22.15 -3.69 8.49
CA SER A 67 -20.76 -3.24 8.32
C SER A 67 -19.93 -4.21 7.48
N GLN A 68 -20.11 -5.52 7.69
CA GLN A 68 -19.46 -6.55 6.87
C GLN A 68 -19.95 -6.50 5.42
N ASP A 69 -21.27 -6.42 5.21
CA ASP A 69 -21.87 -6.31 3.88
C ASP A 69 -21.37 -5.07 3.13
N ILE A 70 -21.24 -3.93 3.82
CA ILE A 70 -20.65 -2.69 3.27
C ILE A 70 -19.19 -2.89 2.89
N GLY A 71 -18.41 -3.60 3.70
CA GLY A 71 -17.03 -3.96 3.39
C GLY A 71 -16.92 -4.78 2.10
N ASP A 72 -17.79 -5.77 1.93
CA ASP A 72 -17.83 -6.61 0.73
C ASP A 72 -18.26 -5.81 -0.51
N MET A 73 -19.24 -4.90 -0.35
CA MET A 73 -19.66 -3.97 -1.40
C MET A 73 -18.54 -3.01 -1.82
N TRP A 74 -17.79 -2.47 -0.85
CA TRP A 74 -16.62 -1.63 -1.11
C TRP A 74 -15.56 -2.42 -1.88
N LEU A 75 -15.23 -3.64 -1.43
CA LEU A 75 -14.24 -4.47 -2.11
C LEU A 75 -14.63 -4.75 -3.57
N ARG A 76 -15.91 -5.05 -3.83
CA ARG A 76 -16.43 -5.22 -5.20
C ARG A 76 -16.32 -3.94 -6.03
N LEU A 77 -16.59 -2.78 -5.45
CA LEU A 77 -16.41 -1.48 -6.12
C LEU A 77 -14.96 -1.27 -6.56
N VAL A 78 -14.00 -1.41 -5.64
CA VAL A 78 -12.58 -1.17 -5.96
C VAL A 78 -12.01 -2.23 -6.91
N GLN A 79 -12.47 -3.48 -6.84
CA GLN A 79 -12.15 -4.52 -7.84
C GLN A 79 -12.70 -4.16 -9.23
N GLY A 80 -13.94 -3.66 -9.30
CA GLY A 80 -14.53 -3.20 -10.55
C GLY A 80 -13.72 -2.08 -11.19
N LEU A 81 -13.33 -1.07 -10.41
CA LEU A 81 -12.48 0.03 -10.87
C LEU A 81 -11.07 -0.46 -11.28
N CYS A 82 -10.49 -1.41 -10.54
CA CYS A 82 -9.20 -2.03 -10.89
C CYS A 82 -9.21 -2.64 -12.29
N ASN A 83 -10.28 -3.35 -12.69
CA ASN A 83 -10.38 -3.92 -14.03
C ASN A 83 -10.36 -2.84 -15.13
N THR A 84 -11.03 -1.71 -14.87
CA THR A 84 -11.05 -0.57 -15.79
C THR A 84 -9.73 0.21 -15.83
N CYS A 85 -8.82 -0.01 -14.88
CA CYS A 85 -7.44 0.49 -14.92
C CYS A 85 -6.58 -0.23 -15.97
N LEU A 86 -7.11 -1.23 -16.66
CA LEU A 86 -6.42 -1.95 -17.74
C LEU A 86 -6.97 -1.58 -19.13
N ASP A 87 -7.80 -0.55 -19.24
CA ASP A 87 -8.40 -0.14 -20.51
C ASP A 87 -7.32 0.35 -21.52
N PRO A 88 -7.39 0.00 -22.81
CA PRO A 88 -6.45 0.50 -23.82
C PRO A 88 -6.52 2.02 -24.01
N ARG A 89 -7.70 2.64 -23.81
CA ARG A 89 -7.91 4.08 -23.90
C ARG A 89 -7.27 4.74 -22.69
N GLU A 90 -6.31 5.62 -22.94
CA GLU A 90 -5.53 6.28 -21.89
C GLU A 90 -6.39 7.09 -20.93
N GLU A 91 -7.36 7.81 -21.48
CA GLU A 91 -8.26 8.68 -20.74
C GLU A 91 -9.11 7.85 -19.77
N VAL A 92 -9.71 6.76 -20.25
CA VAL A 92 -10.50 5.84 -19.40
C VAL A 92 -9.59 5.22 -18.34
N ARG A 93 -8.45 4.67 -18.75
CA ARG A 93 -7.51 3.99 -17.85
C ARG A 93 -7.00 4.89 -16.72
N ASN A 94 -6.55 6.09 -17.05
CA ASN A 94 -6.01 7.03 -16.07
C ASN A 94 -7.12 7.58 -15.18
N HIS A 95 -8.33 7.80 -15.72
CA HIS A 95 -9.49 8.19 -14.92
C HIS A 95 -9.89 7.08 -13.93
N SER A 96 -9.88 5.81 -14.35
CA SER A 96 -10.11 4.65 -13.48
C SER A 96 -9.14 4.61 -12.30
N LEU A 97 -7.86 4.93 -12.51
CA LEU A 97 -6.87 5.02 -11.43
C LEU A 97 -7.18 6.14 -10.44
N LEU A 98 -7.67 7.29 -10.92
CA LEU A 98 -8.10 8.40 -10.06
C LEU A 98 -9.36 8.05 -9.28
N SER A 99 -10.35 7.42 -9.93
CA SER A 99 -11.57 6.89 -9.31
C SER A 99 -11.24 5.84 -8.25
N LEU A 100 -10.33 4.90 -8.56
CA LEU A 100 -9.85 3.90 -7.62
C LEU A 100 -9.16 4.56 -6.42
N GLN A 101 -8.29 5.54 -6.66
CA GLN A 101 -7.66 6.31 -5.60
C GLN A 101 -8.70 6.98 -4.69
N LYS A 102 -9.73 7.61 -5.27
CA LYS A 102 -10.83 8.24 -4.50
C LYS A 102 -11.47 7.20 -3.57
N CYS A 103 -11.86 6.04 -4.07
CA CYS A 103 -12.54 5.01 -3.27
C CYS A 103 -11.66 4.36 -2.19
N LEU A 104 -10.33 4.40 -2.34
CA LEU A 104 -9.39 3.89 -1.35
C LEU A 104 -9.06 4.91 -0.25
N ILE A 105 -9.06 6.20 -0.56
CA ILE A 105 -8.68 7.27 0.37
C ILE A 105 -9.90 7.87 1.09
N VAL A 106 -11.02 8.06 0.40
CA VAL A 106 -12.22 8.73 0.97
C VAL A 106 -12.89 7.91 2.07
N VAL A 107 -12.64 6.59 2.11
CA VAL A 107 -13.17 5.69 3.15
C VAL A 107 -12.45 5.79 4.50
N ASP A 108 -11.60 6.79 4.72
CA ASP A 108 -10.89 7.01 6.00
C ASP A 108 -11.85 7.14 7.22
N GLY A 109 -13.14 7.40 6.98
CA GLY A 109 -14.18 7.37 8.01
C GLY A 109 -14.77 5.99 8.34
N ILE A 110 -14.59 4.98 7.47
CA ILE A 110 -15.08 3.62 7.70
C ILE A 110 -13.93 2.77 8.26
N LYS A 111 -14.14 2.21 9.46
CA LYS A 111 -13.19 1.28 10.07
C LYS A 111 -13.35 -0.12 9.51
N PHE A 112 -12.73 -0.39 8.36
CA PHE A 112 -12.66 -1.73 7.80
C PHE A 112 -11.73 -2.64 8.60
N PRO A 113 -12.05 -3.95 8.71
CA PRO A 113 -11.18 -4.91 9.38
C PRO A 113 -9.86 -5.05 8.62
N HIS A 114 -8.77 -5.31 9.34
CA HIS A 114 -7.42 -5.45 8.75
C HIS A 114 -7.37 -6.52 7.63
N SER A 115 -8.13 -7.61 7.78
CA SER A 115 -8.23 -8.67 6.77
C SER A 115 -8.79 -8.17 5.44
N LEU A 116 -9.69 -7.19 5.44
CA LEU A 116 -10.27 -6.63 4.23
C LEU A 116 -9.28 -5.72 3.51
N TRP A 117 -8.51 -4.92 4.25
CA TRP A 117 -7.42 -4.13 3.69
C TRP A 117 -6.31 -5.00 3.08
N LEU A 118 -5.94 -6.10 3.75
CA LEU A 118 -4.98 -7.06 3.20
C LEU A 118 -5.49 -7.69 1.90
N GLN A 119 -6.77 -8.10 1.87
CA GLN A 119 -7.40 -8.60 0.65
C GLN A 119 -7.44 -7.55 -0.46
N CYS A 120 -7.71 -6.28 -0.13
CA CYS A 120 -7.65 -5.18 -1.09
C CYS A 120 -6.24 -5.01 -1.67
N CYS A 121 -5.19 -5.05 -0.84
CA CYS A 121 -3.82 -4.98 -1.32
C CYS A 121 -3.53 -6.09 -2.35
N ASP A 122 -3.88 -7.34 -2.06
CA ASP A 122 -3.60 -8.48 -2.93
C ASP A 122 -4.46 -8.47 -4.21
N LEU A 123 -5.79 -8.42 -4.05
CA LEU A 123 -6.75 -8.61 -5.14
C LEU A 123 -6.92 -7.37 -6.03
N VAL A 124 -6.56 -6.19 -5.53
CA VAL A 124 -6.80 -4.91 -6.23
C VAL A 124 -5.48 -4.26 -6.58
N ILE A 125 -4.68 -3.88 -5.58
CA ILE A 125 -3.52 -3.01 -5.80
C ILE A 125 -2.39 -3.76 -6.49
N PHE A 126 -2.00 -4.90 -5.93
CA PHE A 126 -0.93 -5.73 -6.46
C PHE A 126 -1.30 -6.33 -7.81
N THR A 127 -2.53 -6.84 -7.93
CA THR A 127 -3.08 -7.32 -9.20
C THR A 127 -3.07 -6.23 -10.28
N MET A 128 -3.52 -5.00 -9.97
CA MET A 128 -3.47 -3.86 -10.90
C MET A 128 -2.03 -3.54 -11.33
N LEU A 129 -1.10 -3.46 -10.38
CA LEU A 129 0.30 -3.14 -10.65
C LEU A 129 0.97 -4.19 -11.54
N ASP A 130 0.76 -5.46 -11.24
CA ASP A 130 1.35 -6.57 -11.99
C ASP A 130 0.79 -6.64 -13.42
N ASN A 131 -0.54 -6.46 -13.59
CA ASN A 131 -1.18 -6.43 -14.91
C ASN A 131 -0.75 -5.22 -15.76
N LEU A 132 -0.66 -4.02 -15.18
CA LEU A 132 -0.16 -2.84 -15.88
C LEU A 132 1.29 -3.03 -16.33
N LEU A 133 2.12 -3.67 -15.50
CA LEU A 133 3.49 -3.98 -15.83
C LEU A 133 3.57 -4.97 -17.00
N GLU A 134 2.73 -6.01 -17.00
CA GLU A 134 2.63 -6.96 -18.10
C GLU A 134 2.22 -6.28 -19.41
N ILE A 135 1.19 -5.43 -19.39
CA ILE A 135 0.77 -4.64 -20.55
C ILE A 135 1.92 -3.74 -21.04
N ALA A 136 2.60 -3.08 -20.10
CA ALA A 136 3.69 -2.18 -20.41
C ALA A 136 4.94 -2.87 -20.95
N GLN A 137 5.06 -4.20 -20.86
CA GLN A 137 6.17 -5.01 -21.36
C GLN A 137 5.78 -5.95 -22.52
N GLY A 138 4.49 -6.25 -22.66
CA GLY A 138 3.95 -7.25 -23.56
C GLY A 138 3.82 -6.83 -25.02
N ARG A 139 3.34 -7.74 -25.85
CA ARG A 139 3.15 -7.52 -27.30
C ARG A 139 2.08 -6.48 -27.62
N SER A 140 1.18 -6.21 -26.68
CA SER A 140 0.08 -5.23 -26.77
C SER A 140 0.53 -3.77 -26.55
N GLN A 141 1.80 -3.50 -26.24
CA GLN A 141 2.33 -2.13 -26.02
C GLN A 141 1.96 -1.09 -27.12
N LYS A 142 1.67 -1.53 -28.34
CA LYS A 142 1.26 -0.65 -29.45
C LYS A 142 -0.17 -0.11 -29.29
N GLU A 143 -1.04 -0.88 -28.66
CA GLU A 143 -2.45 -0.51 -28.42
C GLU A 143 -2.57 0.46 -27.24
N TYR A 144 -1.59 0.45 -26.34
CA TYR A 144 -1.57 1.27 -25.14
C TYR A 144 -0.66 2.49 -25.32
N LYS A 145 -1.29 3.68 -25.42
CA LYS A 145 -0.57 4.96 -25.44
C LYS A 145 -0.21 5.38 -24.02
N ASN A 146 0.91 6.10 -23.89
CA ASN A 146 1.37 6.75 -22.66
C ASN A 146 1.38 5.87 -21.40
N MET A 147 1.74 4.58 -21.54
CA MET A 147 1.87 3.65 -20.41
C MET A 147 2.80 4.15 -19.32
N GLU A 148 3.86 4.89 -19.67
CA GLU A 148 4.74 5.51 -18.67
C GLU A 148 3.96 6.38 -17.67
N GLY A 149 3.05 7.23 -18.15
CA GLY A 149 2.23 8.08 -17.30
C GLY A 149 1.32 7.27 -16.39
N THR A 150 0.69 6.22 -16.93
CA THR A 150 -0.16 5.30 -16.16
C THR A 150 0.64 4.58 -15.06
N LEU A 151 1.85 4.07 -15.35
CA LEU A 151 2.70 3.41 -14.35
C LEU A 151 3.12 4.37 -13.22
N VAL A 152 3.40 5.63 -13.56
CA VAL A 152 3.70 6.68 -12.56
C VAL A 152 2.49 6.94 -11.67
N MET A 153 1.28 6.99 -12.21
CA MET A 153 0.06 7.13 -11.41
C MET A 153 -0.15 5.93 -10.48
N ALA A 154 0.03 4.71 -10.98
CA ALA A 154 -0.14 3.49 -10.21
C ALA A 154 0.85 3.39 -9.03
N ILE A 155 2.12 3.74 -9.24
CA ILE A 155 3.12 3.67 -8.16
C ILE A 155 2.92 4.78 -7.11
N LYS A 156 2.44 5.96 -7.52
CA LYS A 156 2.01 7.01 -6.58
C LYS A 156 0.82 6.55 -5.73
N LEU A 157 -0.15 5.85 -6.34
CA LEU A 157 -1.28 5.29 -5.62
C LEU A 157 -0.82 4.26 -4.57
N LEU A 158 0.06 3.33 -4.95
CA LEU A 158 0.64 2.36 -4.03
C LEU A 158 1.31 3.05 -2.83
N SER A 159 2.15 4.05 -3.08
CA SER A 159 2.85 4.79 -2.03
C SER A 159 1.89 5.50 -1.08
N ARG A 160 0.87 6.19 -1.61
CA ARG A 160 -0.15 6.88 -0.81
C ARG A 160 -0.95 5.92 0.06
N LEU A 161 -1.45 4.84 -0.55
CA LEU A 161 -2.22 3.84 0.18
C LEU A 161 -1.38 3.16 1.26
N PHE A 162 -0.13 2.80 0.97
CA PHE A 162 0.74 2.17 1.95
C PHE A 162 1.00 3.08 3.16
N LEU A 163 1.21 4.38 2.93
CA LEU A 163 1.36 5.36 4.01
C LEU A 163 0.11 5.49 4.88
N GLN A 164 -1.08 5.44 4.28
CA GLN A 164 -2.35 5.42 5.01
C GLN A 164 -2.48 4.15 5.86
N LEU A 165 -2.19 2.99 5.27
CA LEU A 165 -2.27 1.69 5.95
C LEU A 165 -1.19 1.48 7.01
N LEU A 166 -0.09 2.21 6.96
CA LEU A 166 0.98 2.11 7.94
C LEU A 166 0.49 2.40 9.38
N ASN A 167 -0.50 3.28 9.53
CA ASN A 167 -1.14 3.56 10.82
C ASN A 167 -1.82 2.33 11.41
N GLU A 168 -2.65 1.67 10.59
CA GLU A 168 -3.53 0.58 11.00
C GLU A 168 -2.78 -0.76 11.07
N LEU A 169 -1.94 -1.03 10.06
CA LEU A 169 -1.33 -2.34 9.86
C LEU A 169 0.09 -2.45 10.41
N GLY A 170 0.78 -1.34 10.71
CA GLY A 170 2.20 -1.35 11.08
C GLY A 170 2.55 -2.17 12.32
N LYS A 171 1.57 -2.48 13.17
CA LYS A 171 1.73 -3.30 14.39
C LYS A 171 1.45 -4.80 14.17
N LEU A 172 0.94 -5.19 13.01
CA LEU A 172 0.59 -6.57 12.72
C LEU A 172 1.81 -7.40 12.33
N THR A 173 1.83 -8.67 12.70
CA THR A 173 2.90 -9.60 12.31
C THR A 173 2.95 -9.84 10.79
N THR A 174 1.80 -9.73 10.12
CA THR A 174 1.68 -9.86 8.66
C THR A 174 2.19 -8.64 7.89
N PHE A 175 2.43 -7.52 8.57
CA PHE A 175 2.89 -6.28 7.94
C PHE A 175 4.23 -6.44 7.23
N SER A 176 5.14 -7.25 7.79
CA SER A 176 6.43 -7.55 7.16
C SER A 176 6.27 -8.08 5.74
N LYS A 177 5.39 -9.08 5.57
CA LYS A 177 5.09 -9.65 4.25
C LYS A 177 4.52 -8.58 3.31
N LEU A 178 3.53 -7.80 3.77
CA LEU A 178 2.94 -6.73 2.97
C LEU A 178 3.99 -5.72 2.51
N TRP A 179 4.87 -5.29 3.40
CA TRP A 179 5.93 -4.33 3.11
C TRP A 179 6.92 -4.85 2.05
N LEU A 180 7.34 -6.11 2.16
CA LEU A 180 8.23 -6.73 1.17
C LEU A 180 7.56 -6.85 -0.21
N GLU A 181 6.25 -7.13 -0.24
CA GLU A 181 5.48 -7.13 -1.49
C GLU A 181 5.37 -5.74 -2.14
N VAL A 182 5.31 -4.67 -1.34
CA VAL A 182 5.41 -3.27 -1.82
C VAL A 182 6.79 -3.00 -2.43
N LEU A 183 7.85 -3.31 -1.69
CA LEU A 183 9.23 -3.13 -2.13
C LEU A 183 9.53 -3.89 -3.42
N ALA A 184 9.13 -5.16 -3.50
CA ALA A 184 9.33 -5.99 -4.68
C ALA A 184 8.67 -5.40 -5.93
N ARG A 185 7.48 -4.80 -5.80
CA ARG A 185 6.79 -4.13 -6.93
C ARG A 185 7.43 -2.80 -7.29
N MET A 186 7.85 -1.99 -6.32
CA MET A 186 8.65 -0.79 -6.58
C MET A 186 9.93 -1.12 -7.35
N GLU A 187 10.63 -2.19 -6.97
CA GLU A 187 11.83 -2.66 -7.66
C GLU A 187 11.54 -3.15 -9.09
N LYS A 188 10.46 -3.91 -9.30
CA LYS A 188 10.01 -4.31 -10.64
C LYS A 188 9.70 -3.09 -11.53
N TYR A 189 9.01 -2.09 -10.98
CA TYR A 189 8.70 -0.84 -11.68
C TYR A 189 9.97 -0.03 -11.98
N MET A 190 10.97 -0.06 -11.11
CA MET A 190 12.28 0.56 -11.36
C MET A 190 13.03 -0.10 -12.54
N LYS A 191 12.79 -1.38 -12.79
CA LYS A 191 13.44 -2.15 -13.87
C LYS A 191 12.63 -2.19 -15.17
N VAL A 192 11.42 -1.63 -15.19
CA VAL A 192 10.53 -1.70 -16.36
C VAL A 192 11.15 -1.01 -17.57
N LYS A 193 10.93 -1.62 -18.74
CA LYS A 193 11.24 -1.01 -20.03
C LYS A 193 9.94 -0.80 -20.82
N VAL A 194 9.55 0.46 -21.00
CA VAL A 194 8.40 0.83 -21.84
C VAL A 194 8.92 1.03 -23.26
N ARG A 195 8.42 0.24 -24.22
CA ARG A 195 8.89 0.28 -25.63
C ARG A 195 10.41 0.13 -25.77
N GLY A 196 11.00 -0.74 -24.95
CA GLY A 196 12.43 -1.06 -24.99
C GLY A 196 13.35 -0.07 -24.26
N LYS A 197 12.82 1.05 -23.75
CA LYS A 197 13.60 2.04 -22.99
C LYS A 197 13.19 2.05 -21.52
N LYS A 198 14.15 2.28 -20.62
CA LYS A 198 13.83 2.58 -19.21
C LYS A 198 13.08 3.91 -19.15
N SER A 199 12.18 4.04 -18.19
CA SER A 199 11.44 5.27 -17.96
C SER A 199 12.21 6.18 -17.01
N ASP A 200 12.64 7.34 -17.51
CA ASP A 200 13.35 8.34 -16.69
C ASP A 200 12.47 8.84 -15.55
N LYS A 201 11.17 9.04 -15.81
CA LYS A 201 10.19 9.45 -14.77
C LYS A 201 10.08 8.43 -13.65
N LEU A 202 10.08 7.13 -13.97
CA LEU A 202 10.06 6.08 -12.95
C LEU A 202 11.40 6.00 -12.21
N GLN A 203 12.53 6.19 -12.90
CA GLN A 203 13.84 6.24 -12.24
C GLN A 203 13.95 7.37 -11.21
N GLU A 204 13.29 8.50 -11.45
CA GLU A 204 13.28 9.64 -10.54
C GLU A 204 12.28 9.46 -9.40
N ILE A 205 11.06 9.03 -9.70
CA ILE A 205 9.97 9.08 -8.73
C ILE A 205 9.98 7.94 -7.72
N ILE A 206 10.42 6.74 -8.13
CA ILE A 206 10.38 5.56 -7.27
C ILE A 206 11.32 5.73 -6.07
N PRO A 207 12.60 6.14 -6.24
CA PRO A 207 13.48 6.43 -5.11
C PRO A 207 12.90 7.49 -4.17
N GLU A 208 12.28 8.55 -4.71
CA GLU A 208 11.70 9.62 -3.91
C GLU A 208 10.50 9.14 -3.08
N LEU A 209 9.59 8.36 -3.69
CA LEU A 209 8.45 7.77 -2.97
C LEU A 209 8.92 6.79 -1.90
N LEU A 210 9.92 5.94 -2.22
CA LEU A 210 10.48 5.00 -1.26
C LEU A 210 11.15 5.71 -0.09
N LYS A 211 11.95 6.75 -0.36
CA LYS A 211 12.58 7.59 0.68
C LYS A 211 11.54 8.14 1.65
N ASN A 212 10.42 8.67 1.13
CA ASN A 212 9.36 9.22 1.96
C ASN A 212 8.69 8.15 2.83
N ILE A 213 8.44 6.95 2.29
CA ILE A 213 7.91 5.83 3.07
C ILE A 213 8.88 5.42 4.18
N LEU A 214 10.16 5.22 3.85
CA LEU A 214 11.19 4.80 4.80
C LEU A 214 11.34 5.82 5.94
N LEU A 215 11.29 7.11 5.62
CA LEU A 215 11.37 8.17 6.63
C LEU A 215 10.18 8.12 7.59
N VAL A 216 8.96 7.93 7.07
CA VAL A 216 7.76 7.79 7.93
C VAL A 216 7.84 6.50 8.77
N MET A 217 8.31 5.39 8.21
CA MET A 217 8.51 4.14 8.96
C MET A 217 9.55 4.28 10.07
N LYS A 218 10.64 5.02 9.81
CA LYS A 218 11.65 5.38 10.82
C LYS A 218 11.04 6.22 11.94
N THR A 219 10.35 7.33 11.61
CA THR A 219 9.73 8.22 12.60
C THR A 219 8.72 7.48 13.48
N ARG A 220 8.04 6.46 12.96
CA ARG A 220 7.06 5.65 13.69
C ARG A 220 7.67 4.49 14.48
N GLY A 221 8.99 4.30 14.42
CA GLY A 221 9.66 3.18 15.08
C GLY A 221 9.32 1.81 14.49
N VAL A 222 8.83 1.75 13.25
CA VAL A 222 8.54 0.50 12.54
C VAL A 222 9.82 -0.06 11.90
N LEU A 223 10.69 0.83 11.38
CA LEU A 223 11.98 0.48 10.82
C LEU A 223 13.09 0.80 11.83
N VAL A 224 13.55 -0.21 12.57
CA VAL A 224 14.54 -0.07 13.65
C VAL A 224 15.73 -1.00 13.42
N GLN A 225 16.94 -0.49 13.63
CA GLN A 225 18.18 -1.24 13.46
C GLN A 225 18.44 -2.22 14.62
N GLY A 226 18.66 -3.49 14.27
CA GLY A 226 19.03 -4.56 15.20
C GLY A 226 18.00 -4.86 16.29
N SER A 227 16.72 -4.88 15.91
CA SER A 227 15.69 -5.59 16.66
C SER A 227 16.07 -7.07 16.73
N ALA A 228 16.36 -7.59 17.92
CA ALA A 228 16.62 -9.02 18.16
C ALA A 228 15.38 -9.92 17.97
N VAL A 229 14.23 -9.32 17.65
CA VAL A 229 12.97 -10.04 17.39
C VAL A 229 12.99 -10.61 15.98
N SER A 230 12.48 -11.83 15.82
CA SER A 230 12.39 -12.63 14.57
C SER A 230 11.67 -11.96 13.39
N ASN A 231 11.17 -10.72 13.56
CA ASN A 231 10.45 -9.93 12.57
C ASN A 231 11.22 -8.65 12.17
N SER A 232 12.55 -8.64 12.24
CA SER A 232 13.36 -7.50 11.76
C SER A 232 13.03 -7.17 10.31
N LEU A 233 12.48 -5.98 10.07
CA LEU A 233 12.26 -5.43 8.72
C LEU A 233 13.55 -4.86 8.13
N TRP A 234 14.57 -4.64 8.94
CA TRP A 234 15.75 -3.86 8.60
C TRP A 234 16.52 -4.45 7.42
N GLU A 235 17.06 -5.66 7.57
CA GLU A 235 17.87 -6.30 6.54
C GLU A 235 17.08 -6.50 5.23
N PRO A 236 15.87 -7.08 5.24
CA PRO A 236 15.09 -7.24 4.01
C PRO A 236 14.77 -5.92 3.30
N THR A 237 14.49 -4.85 4.08
CA THR A 237 14.21 -3.51 3.51
C THR A 237 15.40 -2.99 2.72
N TRP A 238 16.61 -3.07 3.32
CA TRP A 238 17.80 -2.53 2.68
C TRP A 238 18.29 -3.34 1.49
N VAL A 239 18.02 -4.65 1.44
CA VAL A 239 18.25 -5.46 0.23
C VAL A 239 17.50 -4.89 -0.97
N HIS A 240 16.20 -4.61 -0.81
CA HIS A 240 15.39 -4.04 -1.91
C HIS A 240 15.70 -2.56 -2.16
N ALA A 241 15.86 -1.76 -1.10
CA ALA A 241 16.13 -0.33 -1.24
C ALA A 241 17.45 -0.08 -1.97
N ASN A 242 18.49 -0.88 -1.73
CA ASN A 242 19.77 -0.77 -2.43
C ASN A 242 19.66 -1.15 -3.92
N ASN A 243 18.77 -2.09 -4.28
CA ASN A 243 18.49 -2.40 -5.67
C ASN A 243 17.76 -1.28 -6.41
N ILE A 244 17.02 -0.43 -5.69
CA ILE A 244 16.31 0.73 -6.22
C ILE A 244 17.25 1.94 -6.29
N ALA A 245 17.87 2.30 -5.17
CA ALA A 245 18.81 3.41 -5.04
C ALA A 245 19.77 3.18 -3.86
N PRO A 246 21.06 2.83 -4.13
CA PRO A 246 22.05 2.52 -3.09
C PRO A 246 22.32 3.64 -2.07
N SER A 247 22.07 4.90 -2.44
CA SER A 247 22.27 6.05 -1.56
C SER A 247 21.14 6.28 -0.56
N LEU A 248 20.03 5.53 -0.64
CA LEU A 248 18.87 5.76 0.24
C LEU A 248 19.19 5.53 1.72
N GLN A 249 20.04 4.56 2.04
CA GLN A 249 20.33 4.22 3.44
C GLN A 249 21.00 5.38 4.18
N SER A 250 22.01 6.01 3.57
CA SER A 250 22.73 7.14 4.17
C SER A 250 21.87 8.41 4.26
N VAL A 251 20.86 8.55 3.39
CA VAL A 251 19.92 9.68 3.41
C VAL A 251 18.88 9.51 4.51
N VAL A 252 18.35 8.29 4.71
CA VAL A 252 17.32 8.04 5.73
C VAL A 252 17.96 7.89 7.13
N PHE A 253 19.17 7.33 7.20
CA PHE A 253 19.95 7.15 8.44
C PHE A 253 21.38 7.69 8.25
N PRO A 254 21.63 8.96 8.58
CA PRO A 254 22.98 9.53 8.55
C PRO A 254 23.92 8.79 9.52
N ALA A 255 25.20 8.68 9.16
CA ALA A 255 26.21 7.90 9.91
C ALA A 255 26.30 8.25 11.41
N GLN A 256 26.03 9.51 11.76
CA GLN A 256 26.03 10.00 13.14
C GLN A 256 24.97 9.33 14.04
N GLU A 257 23.85 8.88 13.47
CA GLU A 257 22.79 8.18 14.20
C GLU A 257 23.05 6.67 14.28
N LEU A 258 23.71 6.11 13.26
CA LEU A 258 24.08 4.69 13.22
C LEU A 258 25.13 4.38 14.30
N GLU A 259 26.14 5.24 14.46
CA GLU A 259 27.21 5.10 15.46
C GLU A 259 26.70 5.22 16.91
N GLN A 260 25.69 6.06 17.18
CA GLN A 260 25.07 6.21 18.50
C GLN A 260 24.28 4.95 18.91
N SER A 261 23.59 4.31 17.95
CA SER A 261 22.84 3.08 18.21
C SER A 261 23.73 1.85 18.48
N GLU A 262 24.96 1.86 17.96
CA GLU A 262 25.97 0.83 18.20
C GLU A 262 26.68 1.03 19.57
N HIS A 263 26.90 2.28 20.00
CA HIS A 263 27.47 2.58 21.32
C HIS A 263 26.51 2.22 22.47
N GLU A 264 25.20 2.49 22.35
CA GLU A 264 24.20 2.09 23.38
C GLU A 264 24.09 0.57 23.54
N LYS A 265 24.32 -0.20 22.46
CA LYS A 265 24.35 -1.68 22.51
C LYS A 265 25.64 -2.24 23.11
N GLY A 266 26.75 -1.50 23.05
CA GLY A 266 28.03 -1.89 23.64
C GLY A 266 28.10 -1.75 25.16
N GLU A 267 27.43 -0.72 25.72
CA GLU A 267 27.43 -0.47 27.17
C GLU A 267 26.52 -1.43 27.96
N THR A 268 25.47 -2.00 27.35
CA THR A 268 24.61 -2.99 28.03
C THR A 268 25.21 -4.41 28.05
N ALA A 269 26.22 -4.70 27.23
CA ALA A 269 26.89 -6.00 27.17
C ALA A 269 28.18 -6.08 28.02
N SER A 270 28.61 -4.97 28.64
CA SER A 270 29.90 -4.88 29.35
C SER A 270 29.72 -4.47 30.82
N VAL A 271 29.06 -5.33 31.61
CA VAL A 271 29.34 -5.38 33.06
C VAL A 271 30.46 -6.41 33.28
N PRO A 272 31.70 -6.00 33.62
CA PRO A 272 32.73 -6.95 33.98
C PRO A 272 32.45 -7.44 35.40
N SER A 273 31.90 -8.65 35.51
CA SER A 273 31.95 -9.43 36.74
C SER A 273 33.40 -9.78 37.03
N SER A 274 34.04 -9.00 37.90
CA SER A 274 35.35 -9.33 38.46
C SER A 274 35.31 -9.16 39.98
N LYS A 275 35.13 -10.28 40.67
CA LYS A 275 36.13 -10.84 41.59
C LYS A 275 35.58 -12.10 42.29
N SER A 276 36.00 -13.26 41.78
CA SER A 276 36.18 -14.50 42.55
C SER A 276 37.69 -14.74 42.70
N VAL A 277 38.30 -15.40 43.68
CA VAL A 277 37.96 -16.04 44.97
C VAL A 277 39.32 -16.53 45.53
N ALA A 278 39.51 -16.47 46.86
CA ALA A 278 40.43 -17.27 47.73
C ALA A 278 41.96 -17.30 47.41
N SER A 279 42.90 -17.64 48.30
CA SER A 279 42.87 -18.42 49.55
C SER A 279 44.22 -18.26 50.30
N GLU A 280 44.15 -18.36 51.64
CA GLU A 280 45.07 -19.05 52.57
C GLU A 280 46.59 -18.74 52.66
N GLY A 281 47.04 -18.44 53.89
CA GLY A 281 47.99 -19.33 54.56
C GLY A 281 49.22 -18.72 55.26
N ILE A 282 49.24 -18.83 56.61
CA ILE A 282 50.42 -19.07 57.50
C ILE A 282 51.36 -17.85 57.71
N GLY A 283 51.81 -17.41 58.89
CA GLY A 283 51.79 -17.86 60.29
C GLY A 283 53.02 -17.25 61.02
N THR A 284 52.95 -17.10 62.36
CA THR A 284 54.03 -17.03 63.39
C THR A 284 53.83 -15.89 64.41
N GLY A 285 53.96 -16.21 65.71
CA GLY A 285 53.94 -15.20 66.77
C GLY A 285 53.69 -15.63 68.22
N SER A 286 54.02 -16.86 68.64
CA SER A 286 54.56 -17.21 69.97
C SER A 286 55.21 -18.58 69.90
#